data_AF-A0A3B9KTI2-F1
#
_entry.id   AF-A0A3B9KTI2-F1
#
_cell.length_a   1.000
_cell.length_b   1.000
_cell.length_c   1.000
_cell.angle_alpha   90.00
_cell.angle_beta   90.00
_cell.angle_gamma   90.00
#
_symmetry.space_group_name_H-M   'P 1'
#
loop_
_entity.id
_entity.type
_entity.pdbx_description
1 polymer ?
#
loop_
_entity_poly.entity_id
_entity_poly.type
_entity_poly.pdbx_seq_one_letter_code
_entity_poly.pdbx_strand_id
1 'polypeptide(L)'
;MVENEEKDMITLTDEDGNQVECEFLDTVEMNDKLYCVVEPIVGSEDYEEGSCYIFNIKENDDGTVDLTPIEDENELNAVFEKFLENNAGDCSGDCAGCSGCEDKK
;
A
#
# COMPACT_ATOMS: atom_id res chain seq x y z
N MET A 1 3.88 31.13 -3.76
CA MET A 1 4.44 29.97 -3.05
C MET A 1 3.30 28.98 -3.07
N VAL A 2 3.38 27.92 -3.86
CA VAL A 2 2.26 26.98 -3.93
C VAL A 2 2.38 26.10 -2.69
N GLU A 3 1.56 26.42 -1.71
CA GLU A 3 1.28 25.60 -0.54
C GLU A 3 0.39 24.47 -1.06
N ASN A 4 1.02 23.40 -1.57
CA ASN A 4 0.31 22.19 -1.94
C ASN A 4 0.12 21.35 -0.67
N GLU A 5 -0.92 21.69 0.08
CA GLU A 5 -1.59 20.75 1.01
C GLU A 5 -2.41 19.77 0.15
N GLU A 6 -1.75 19.06 -0.77
CA GLU A 6 -2.36 18.10 -1.67
C GLU A 6 -2.72 16.86 -0.86
N LYS A 7 -4.02 16.58 -0.76
CA LYS A 7 -4.43 15.18 -0.80
C LYS A 7 -3.84 14.64 -2.10
N ASP A 8 -2.86 13.76 -2.01
CA ASP A 8 -2.22 13.13 -3.16
C ASP A 8 -3.23 12.19 -3.84
N MET A 9 -4.24 12.74 -4.53
CA MET A 9 -5.13 11.94 -5.39
C MET A 9 -4.35 11.56 -6.64
N ILE A 10 -4.14 10.26 -6.82
CA ILE A 10 -3.47 9.70 -7.98
C ILE A 10 -4.50 8.98 -8.86
N THR A 11 -4.27 8.99 -10.16
CA THR A 11 -5.06 8.20 -11.10
C THR A 11 -4.19 7.08 -11.63
N LEU A 12 -4.52 5.83 -11.26
CA LEU A 12 -3.87 4.66 -11.84
C LEU A 12 -4.55 4.34 -13.15
N THR A 13 -3.75 4.10 -14.18
CA THR A 13 -4.24 3.63 -15.48
C THR A 13 -3.69 2.25 -15.72
N ASP A 14 -4.58 1.27 -15.82
CA ASP A 14 -4.20 -0.13 -16.07
C ASP A 14 -3.90 -0.37 -17.57
N GLU A 15 -3.38 -1.55 -17.92
CA GLU A 15 -3.00 -1.93 -19.28
C GLU A 15 -4.20 -1.95 -20.25
N ASP A 16 -5.42 -2.13 -19.73
CA ASP A 16 -6.67 -2.06 -20.51
C ASP A 16 -7.15 -0.61 -20.73
N GLY A 17 -6.49 0.39 -20.12
CA GLY A 17 -6.86 1.80 -20.19
C GLY A 17 -7.93 2.23 -19.17
N ASN A 18 -8.24 1.35 -18.22
CA ASN A 18 -9.13 1.66 -17.09
C ASN A 18 -8.44 2.63 -16.14
N GLN A 19 -9.10 3.75 -15.85
CA GLN A 19 -8.61 4.76 -14.93
C GLN A 19 -9.30 4.59 -13.58
N VAL A 20 -8.54 4.31 -12.53
CA VAL A 20 -9.04 4.27 -11.16
C VAL A 20 -8.45 5.45 -10.39
N GLU A 21 -9.34 6.21 -9.74
CA GLU A 21 -8.94 7.29 -8.85
C GLU A 21 -8.67 6.71 -7.46
N CYS A 22 -7.47 6.94 -6.95
CA CYS A 22 -7.04 6.49 -5.65
C CYS A 22 -6.50 7.66 -4.83
N GLU A 23 -6.79 7.67 -3.54
CA GLU A 23 -6.13 8.53 -2.57
C GLU A 23 -4.82 7.85 -2.15
N PHE A 24 -3.69 8.54 -2.38
CA PHE A 24 -2.40 8.12 -1.85
C PHE A 24 -2.39 8.32 -0.34
N LEU A 25 -2.06 7.25 0.38
CA LEU A 25 -2.02 7.23 1.83
C LEU A 25 -0.60 7.51 2.33
N ASP A 26 0.38 6.73 1.88
CA ASP A 26 1.78 6.85 2.32
C ASP A 26 2.75 6.06 1.42
N THR A 27 4.05 6.31 1.57
CA THR A 27 5.13 5.52 0.93
C THR A 27 5.97 4.79 1.96
N VAL A 28 6.13 3.49 1.78
CA VAL A 28 6.98 2.63 2.60
C VAL A 28 8.26 2.27 1.85
N GLU A 29 9.41 2.50 2.47
CA GLU A 29 10.70 2.03 1.98
C GLU A 29 11.11 0.74 2.69
N MET A 30 11.35 -0.33 1.94
CA MET A 30 11.76 -1.62 2.49
C MET A 30 12.66 -2.37 1.50
N ASN A 31 13.76 -2.98 1.98
CA ASN A 31 14.70 -3.75 1.14
C ASN A 31 15.23 -2.99 -0.09
N ASP A 32 15.52 -1.68 0.05
CA ASP A 32 15.98 -0.82 -1.05
C ASP A 32 14.93 -0.62 -2.17
N LYS A 33 13.68 -0.98 -1.90
CA LYS A 33 12.53 -0.77 -2.78
C LYS A 33 11.56 0.20 -2.12
N LEU A 34 10.85 0.96 -2.95
CA LEU A 34 9.80 1.86 -2.54
C LEU A 34 8.44 1.23 -2.83
N TYR A 35 7.50 1.42 -1.93
CA TYR A 35 6.14 0.90 -2.03
C TYR A 35 5.15 2.02 -1.74
N CYS A 36 4.13 2.12 -2.59
CA CYS A 36 3.07 3.11 -2.52
C CYS A 36 1.81 2.45 -1.94
N VAL A 37 1.19 3.06 -0.93
CA VAL A 37 -0.08 2.62 -0.35
C VAL A 37 -1.17 3.57 -0.81
N VAL A 38 -2.23 3.02 -1.40
CA VAL A 38 -3.33 3.80 -2.00
C VAL A 38 -4.67 3.19 -1.63
N GLU A 39 -5.69 4.04 -1.55
CA GLU A 39 -7.08 3.64 -1.33
C GLU A 39 -7.94 4.13 -2.51
N PRO A 40 -8.62 3.24 -3.25
CA PRO A 40 -9.50 3.65 -4.33
C PRO A 40 -10.70 4.40 -3.76
N ILE A 41 -10.89 5.62 -4.26
CA ILE A 41 -12.02 6.48 -3.88
C ILE A 41 -13.30 6.09 -4.64
N VAL A 42 -13.16 5.34 -5.74
CA VAL A 42 -14.26 4.84 -6.56
C VAL A 42 -13.99 3.37 -6.89
N GLY A 43 -14.92 2.50 -6.50
CA GLY A 43 -14.85 1.08 -6.84
C GLY A 43 -14.94 0.84 -8.35
N SER A 44 -14.11 -0.07 -8.86
CA SER A 44 -14.04 -0.54 -10.24
C SER A 44 -14.15 -2.08 -10.31
N GLU A 45 -14.06 -2.68 -11.50
CA GLU A 45 -14.12 -4.15 -11.63
C GLU A 45 -13.01 -4.87 -10.86
N ASP A 46 -11.82 -4.28 -10.79
CA ASP A 46 -10.63 -4.85 -10.11
C ASP A 46 -10.34 -4.24 -8.73
N TYR A 47 -10.99 -3.12 -8.38
CA TYR A 47 -10.68 -2.32 -7.18
C TYR A 47 -11.92 -2.07 -6.33
N GLU A 48 -11.89 -2.43 -5.04
CA GLU A 48 -13.00 -2.20 -4.12
C GLU A 48 -12.81 -0.92 -3.31
N GLU A 49 -13.81 -0.03 -3.34
CA GLU A 49 -13.83 1.22 -2.56
C GLU A 49 -13.58 0.95 -1.07
N GLY A 50 -12.64 1.71 -0.47
CA GLY A 50 -12.29 1.58 0.95
C GLY A 50 -11.38 0.39 1.28
N SER A 51 -10.79 -0.27 0.29
CA SER A 51 -9.74 -1.28 0.48
C SER A 51 -8.35 -0.71 0.18
N CYS A 52 -7.36 -0.95 1.04
CA CYS A 52 -6.00 -0.49 0.79
C CYS A 52 -5.26 -1.42 -0.17
N TYR A 53 -4.64 -0.85 -1.19
CA TYR A 53 -3.79 -1.56 -2.15
C TYR A 53 -2.36 -1.06 -2.06
N ILE A 54 -1.39 -1.97 -2.20
CA ILE A 54 0.03 -1.67 -2.09
C ILE A 54 0.72 -2.04 -3.39
N PHE A 55 1.47 -1.10 -3.94
CA PHE A 55 2.20 -1.27 -5.21
C PHE A 55 3.68 -0.96 -5.01
N ASN A 56 4.54 -1.75 -5.66
CA ASN A 56 5.96 -1.46 -5.76
C ASN A 56 6.20 -0.34 -6.78
N ILE A 57 6.95 0.67 -6.37
CA ILE A 57 7.37 1.80 -7.19
C ILE A 57 8.66 1.44 -7.91
N LYS A 58 8.60 1.40 -9.24
CA LYS A 58 9.76 1.12 -10.09
C LYS A 58 10.03 2.29 -11.03
N GLU A 59 11.12 2.99 -10.77
CA GLU A 59 11.60 4.04 -11.66
C GLU A 59 12.24 3.43 -12.91
N ASN A 60 11.86 3.94 -14.08
CA ASN A 60 12.45 3.58 -15.37
C ASN A 60 13.47 4.63 -15.80
N ASP A 61 14.38 4.23 -16.69
CA ASP A 61 15.39 5.10 -17.30
C ASP A 61 14.81 6.35 -18.01
N ASP A 62 13.54 6.31 -18.44
CA ASP A 62 12.86 7.43 -19.10
C ASP A 62 12.30 8.48 -18.11
N GLY A 63 12.45 8.25 -16.79
CA GLY A 63 11.89 9.10 -15.73
C GLY A 63 10.41 8.84 -15.45
N THR A 64 9.84 7.77 -16.01
CA THR A 64 8.50 7.28 -15.70
C THR A 64 8.55 6.28 -14.54
N VAL A 65 7.47 6.21 -13.78
CA VAL A 65 7.35 5.34 -12.62
C VAL A 65 6.29 4.29 -12.91
N ASP A 66 6.69 3.02 -12.90
CA ASP A 66 5.76 1.89 -12.99
C ASP A 66 5.35 1.44 -11.60
N LEU A 67 4.06 1.15 -11.44
CA LEU A 67 3.50 0.62 -10.21
C LEU A 67 3.15 -0.85 -10.43
N THR A 68 3.83 -1.75 -9.71
CA THR A 68 3.65 -3.20 -9.86
C THR A 68 3.01 -3.78 -8.60
N PRO A 69 1.93 -4.58 -8.70
CA PRO A 69 1.35 -5.22 -7.52
C PRO A 69 2.32 -6.21 -6.88
N ILE A 70 2.26 -6.34 -5.56
CA ILE A 70 3.09 -7.30 -4.84
C ILE A 70 2.40 -8.68 -4.87
N GLU A 71 3.02 -9.65 -5.53
CA GLU A 71 2.51 -11.02 -5.58
C GLU A 71 2.85 -11.85 -4.32
N ASP A 72 3.90 -11.46 -3.60
CA ASP A 72 4.36 -12.18 -2.40
C ASP A 72 3.63 -11.68 -1.15
N GLU A 73 2.83 -12.56 -0.54
CA GLU A 73 2.06 -12.24 0.67
C GLU A 73 2.96 -11.84 1.85
N ASN A 74 4.18 -12.39 1.99
CA ASN A 74 5.08 -12.02 3.08
C ASN A 74 5.64 -10.61 2.88
N GLU A 75 6.00 -10.27 1.65
CA GLU A 75 6.47 -8.92 1.31
C GLU A 75 5.33 -7.91 1.52
N LEU A 76 4.11 -8.22 1.05
CA LEU A 76 2.93 -7.37 1.23
C LEU A 76 2.60 -7.16 2.71
N ASN A 77 2.57 -8.23 3.52
CA ASN A 77 2.33 -8.12 4.96
C ASN A 77 3.43 -7.28 5.64
N ALA A 78 4.71 -7.49 5.31
CA ALA A 78 5.79 -6.74 5.94
C ALA A 78 5.73 -5.24 5.60
N VAL A 79 5.39 -4.88 4.36
CA VAL A 79 5.19 -3.48 3.95
C VAL A 79 3.96 -2.90 4.63
N PHE A 80 2.87 -3.65 4.72
CA PHE A 80 1.66 -3.23 5.40
C PHE A 80 1.87 -3.03 6.91
N GLU A 81 2.58 -3.96 7.57
CA GLU A 81 2.98 -3.82 8.98
C GLU A 81 3.82 -2.56 9.18
N LYS A 82 4.74 -2.27 8.26
CA LYS A 82 5.58 -1.06 8.31
C LYS A 82 4.77 0.22 8.15
N PHE A 83 3.82 0.21 7.21
CA PHE A 83 2.84 1.30 7.02
C PHE A 83 2.03 1.51 8.29
N LEU A 84 1.50 0.43 8.87
CA LEU A 84 0.79 0.48 10.14
C LEU A 84 1.72 1.01 11.22
N GLU A 85 2.95 0.54 11.41
CA GLU A 85 3.86 1.08 12.43
C GLU A 85 4.09 2.59 12.29
N ASN A 86 4.22 3.09 11.05
CA ASN A 86 4.38 4.52 10.80
C ASN A 86 3.12 5.34 11.13
N ASN A 87 1.93 4.77 10.90
CA ASN A 87 0.64 5.46 11.04
C ASN A 87 -0.10 5.14 12.36
N ALA A 88 0.25 4.03 13.03
CA ALA A 88 -0.43 3.41 14.17
C ALA A 88 0.11 3.89 15.51
N GLY A 89 0.16 5.21 15.69
CA GLY A 89 0.39 5.82 16.99
C GLY A 89 -0.63 5.43 18.10
N ASP A 90 -1.62 4.58 17.82
CA ASP A 90 -2.49 3.94 18.81
C ASP A 90 -3.10 2.62 18.27
N CYS A 91 -2.28 1.59 18.03
CA CYS A 91 -2.78 0.21 18.02
C CYS A 91 -2.32 -0.47 19.29
N SER A 92 -3.07 -0.25 20.38
CA SER A 92 -2.95 -1.03 21.59
C SER A 92 -3.08 -2.51 21.22
N GLY A 93 -1.94 -3.20 21.23
CA GLY A 93 -1.82 -4.58 20.78
C GLY A 93 -2.79 -5.51 21.49
N ASP A 94 -3.72 -6.06 20.72
CA ASP A 94 -4.30 -7.37 20.99
C ASP A 94 -4.16 -8.20 19.70
N CYS A 95 -2.91 -8.54 19.36
CA CYS A 95 -2.64 -9.64 18.45
C CYS A 95 -2.93 -10.95 19.21
N ALA A 96 -4.21 -11.24 19.47
CA ALA A 96 -4.69 -12.52 19.96
C ALA A 96 -4.68 -13.58 18.84
N GLY A 97 -3.56 -13.70 18.13
CA GLY A 97 -3.36 -14.57 16.97
C GLY A 97 -2.30 -15.66 17.13
N CYS A 98 -1.57 -15.74 18.26
CA CYS A 98 -0.62 -16.83 18.48
C CYS A 98 -1.33 -18.10 19.02
N SER A 99 -2.21 -18.71 18.22
CA SER A 99 -2.63 -20.10 18.44
C SER A 99 -1.52 -21.04 17.97
N GLY A 100 -0.46 -21.14 18.79
CA GLY A 100 0.74 -21.90 18.47
C GLY A 100 1.59 -22.28 19.69
N CYS A 101 0.98 -22.47 20.87
CA CYS A 101 1.63 -23.10 22.02
C CYS A 101 0.72 -24.16 22.59
N GLU A 102 0.81 -25.37 22.02
CA GLU A 102 0.40 -26.58 22.73
C GLU A 102 1.60 -27.08 23.52
N ASP A 103 1.47 -26.91 24.84
CA ASP A 103 2.39 -27.29 25.89
C ASP A 103 2.86 -28.74 25.78
N LYS A 104 4.18 -28.93 25.67
CA LYS A 104 4.83 -30.16 26.14
C LYS A 104 5.26 -29.97 27.58
N LYS A 105 4.45 -30.45 28.54
CA LYS A 105 4.97 -31.11 29.74
C LYS A 105 3.94 -31.97 30.47
#